data_AF-A0AAX6G2Z4-F1
#
_entry.id   AF-A0AAX6G2Z4-F1
#
_cell.length_a   1.000
_cell.length_b   1.000
_cell.length_c   1.000
_cell.angle_alpha   90.00
_cell.angle_beta   90.00
_cell.angle_gamma   90.00
#
_symmetry.space_group_name_H-M   'P 1'
#
loop_
_entity.id
_entity.type
_entity.pdbx_description
1 polymer ?
#
loop_
_entity_poly.entity_id
_entity_poly.type
_entity_poly.pdbx_seq_one_letter_code
_entity_poly.pdbx_strand_id
1 'polypeptide(L)'
;MLKQQSFDRLNGKNPVISDKEVKNQGISGLKACQHAKCAPLKLVIMSASLDARGFSEYFGGTKAVHIQGRQYPVDILYTYHPEPDYLDATLITIFQIHLEGGPGDILAFLTGQEEIESVERLVHERARQLPEGSQKVLVVPIYSALPSEQQMNVFKPAPPGHRKVILATNIAETSLTIPGIKYVIDPGLVKARSYNHVTGMESLIIIPISKAQALQRSGRAGREGPGKCFRLYPESEFGKLIDSTVPEIKRCNLSNVVLQLKTLGIDDIIGFDFMEKPSRMAIVKSLEQLSLLGALTDDYKLSDPVGLQMARLPLDPLYSKALIMASDFKCLEEMLIIVAMLSVESIFYFPREKLEEARASRKSFLSSEGDPI
;
A
#
# COMPACT_ATOMS: atom_id res chain seq x y z
N MET A 1 5.90 3.29 -5.89
CA MET A 1 5.87 4.59 -5.16
C MET A 1 7.22 4.81 -4.48
N LEU A 2 8.15 5.49 -5.14
CA LEU A 2 9.48 5.81 -4.58
C LEU A 2 9.37 7.11 -3.80
N LYS A 3 9.47 7.06 -2.46
CA LYS A 3 9.59 8.27 -1.64
C LYS A 3 10.99 8.86 -1.81
N GLN A 4 11.06 10.10 -2.28
CA GLN A 4 12.24 10.96 -2.15
C GLN A 4 12.58 11.12 -0.68
N GLN A 5 13.71 10.55 -0.24
CA GLN A 5 14.30 10.90 1.04
C GLN A 5 15.28 12.06 0.83
N SER A 6 15.06 13.09 1.65
CA SER A 6 15.84 14.31 1.80
C SER A 6 17.32 14.02 2.09
N PHE A 7 18.20 14.70 1.36
CA PHE A 7 19.64 14.71 1.63
C PHE A 7 19.96 15.57 2.85
N ASP A 8 20.57 14.97 3.87
CA ASP A 8 21.22 15.68 4.97
C ASP A 8 22.43 16.46 4.47
N ARG A 9 22.42 17.79 4.71
CA ARG A 9 23.55 18.68 4.47
C ARG A 9 24.41 18.75 5.74
N LEU A 10 25.63 18.23 5.67
CA LEU A 10 26.66 18.51 6.67
C LEU A 10 27.45 19.78 6.29
N ASN A 11 27.33 20.78 7.17
CA ASN A 11 28.25 21.89 7.51
C ASN A 11 28.70 22.91 6.44
N GLY A 12 28.34 24.18 6.68
CA GLY A 12 29.25 25.32 6.44
C GLY A 12 28.65 26.58 5.81
N LYS A 13 28.23 27.54 6.66
CA LYS A 13 28.04 28.99 6.41
C LYS A 13 26.97 29.43 5.38
N ASN A 14 25.87 29.98 5.89
CA ASN A 14 24.87 30.72 5.11
C ASN A 14 25.34 32.15 4.80
N PRO A 15 25.06 32.66 3.58
CA PRO A 15 24.58 34.01 3.40
C PRO A 15 23.09 33.96 3.04
N VAL A 16 22.31 34.81 3.71
CA VAL A 16 20.88 35.03 3.47
C VAL A 16 20.72 35.70 2.10
N ILE A 17 19.99 35.08 1.18
CA ILE A 17 19.60 35.68 -0.12
C ILE A 17 18.07 35.74 -0.16
N SER A 18 17.55 36.94 -0.39
CA SER A 18 16.13 37.31 -0.39
C SER A 18 15.32 36.70 -1.54
N ASP A 19 14.06 36.37 -1.27
CA ASP A 19 13.08 35.64 -2.11
C ASP A 19 12.69 36.22 -3.49
N LYS A 20 13.41 37.21 -4.03
CA LYS A 20 13.08 37.82 -5.34
C LYS A 20 13.95 37.37 -6.52
N GLU A 21 14.99 36.55 -6.31
CA GLU A 21 15.89 36.11 -7.41
C GLU A 21 15.70 34.65 -7.88
N VAL A 22 14.84 33.86 -7.23
CA VAL A 22 14.76 32.40 -7.46
C VAL A 22 14.08 32.01 -8.79
N LYS A 23 13.28 32.89 -9.41
CA LYS A 23 12.51 32.52 -10.62
C LYS A 23 13.27 32.60 -11.94
N ASN A 24 14.38 33.34 -12.03
CA ASN A 24 15.11 33.51 -13.31
C ASN A 24 16.36 32.62 -13.46
N GLN A 25 16.77 31.86 -12.43
CA GLN A 25 17.95 31.00 -12.52
C GLN A 25 17.67 29.57 -13.02
N GLY A 26 16.41 29.09 -12.96
CA GLY A 26 16.06 27.71 -13.31
C GLY A 26 16.36 27.32 -14.77
N ILE A 27 16.29 28.28 -15.70
CA ILE A 27 16.56 28.04 -17.14
C ILE A 27 18.04 28.31 -17.49
N SER A 28 18.72 29.19 -16.75
CA SER A 28 20.16 29.46 -16.95
C SER A 28 21.06 28.35 -16.41
N GLY A 29 20.65 27.66 -15.33
CA GLY A 29 21.41 26.54 -14.74
C GLY A 29 21.44 25.28 -15.60
N LEU A 30 20.36 25.00 -16.36
CA LEU A 30 20.31 23.85 -17.27
C LEU A 30 21.18 24.04 -18.52
N LYS A 31 21.40 25.29 -18.97
CA LYS A 31 22.34 25.59 -20.06
C LYS A 31 23.81 25.63 -19.58
N ALA A 32 24.07 25.99 -18.33
CA ALA A 32 25.41 25.94 -17.74
C ALA A 32 25.91 24.51 -17.48
N CYS A 33 25.00 23.56 -17.25
CA CYS A 33 25.35 22.15 -16.99
C CYS A 33 25.62 21.30 -18.24
N GLN A 34 25.43 21.81 -19.46
CA GLN A 34 25.74 21.05 -20.68
C GLN A 34 27.25 20.80 -20.89
N HIS A 35 28.11 21.55 -20.17
CA HIS A 35 29.57 21.40 -20.25
C HIS A 35 30.23 20.92 -18.94
N ALA A 36 29.44 20.71 -17.88
CA ALA A 36 29.95 20.13 -16.64
C ALA A 36 29.77 18.62 -16.70
N LYS A 37 30.87 17.85 -16.68
CA LYS A 37 30.82 16.39 -16.45
C LYS A 37 30.13 16.14 -15.10
N CYS A 38 28.81 15.90 -15.12
CA CYS A 38 28.09 15.45 -13.95
C CYS A 38 28.73 14.14 -13.46
N ALA A 39 28.92 14.03 -12.14
CA ALA A 39 29.30 12.77 -11.54
C ALA A 39 28.30 11.68 -11.98
N PRO A 40 28.76 10.45 -12.26
CA PRO A 40 27.88 9.39 -12.74
C PRO A 40 26.80 9.08 -11.70
N LEU A 41 25.55 8.93 -12.17
CA LEU A 41 24.42 8.50 -11.35
C LEU A 41 24.72 7.13 -10.74
N LYS A 42 24.55 7.00 -9.42
CA LYS A 42 24.66 5.73 -8.70
C LYS A 42 23.26 5.27 -8.29
N LEU A 43 22.92 4.01 -8.60
CA LEU A 43 21.67 3.37 -8.22
C LEU A 43 21.92 2.41 -7.04
N VAL A 44 21.16 2.55 -5.96
CA VAL A 44 21.16 1.63 -4.81
C VAL A 44 19.74 1.09 -4.64
N ILE A 45 19.59 -0.23 -4.73
CA ILE A 45 18.30 -0.91 -4.58
C ILE A 45 18.26 -1.56 -3.21
N MET A 46 17.27 -1.19 -2.41
CA MET A 46 17.04 -1.76 -1.09
C MET A 46 15.79 -2.64 -1.14
N SER A 47 15.92 -3.90 -0.73
CA SER A 47 14.80 -4.82 -0.59
C SER A 47 14.78 -5.43 0.80
N ALA A 48 13.58 -5.63 1.35
CA ALA A 48 13.36 -6.36 2.59
C ALA A 48 13.26 -7.89 2.38
N SER A 49 13.11 -8.34 1.13
CA SER A 49 13.07 -9.77 0.79
C SER A 49 14.48 -10.32 0.58
N LEU A 50 14.63 -11.64 0.80
CA LEU A 50 15.90 -12.34 0.67
C LEU A 50 16.34 -12.56 -0.79
N ASP A 51 15.46 -12.31 -1.77
CA ASP A 51 15.78 -12.53 -3.18
C ASP A 51 16.53 -11.34 -3.80
N ALA A 52 17.72 -11.06 -3.27
CA ALA A 52 18.66 -10.11 -3.85
C ALA A 52 19.30 -10.65 -5.15
N ARG A 53 19.12 -11.95 -5.45
CA ARG A 53 19.70 -12.61 -6.62
C ARG A 53 19.01 -12.19 -7.90
N GLY A 54 17.67 -12.19 -7.91
CA GLY A 54 16.91 -11.70 -9.07
C GLY A 54 17.29 -10.27 -9.48
N PHE A 55 17.48 -9.38 -8.50
CA PHE A 55 17.97 -8.03 -8.74
C PHE A 55 19.43 -8.01 -9.24
N SER A 56 20.32 -8.76 -8.59
CA SER A 56 21.73 -8.85 -9.00
C SER A 56 21.85 -9.31 -10.46
N GLU A 57 21.17 -10.40 -10.83
CA GLU A 57 21.18 -10.97 -12.17
C GLU A 57 20.61 -10.01 -13.22
N TYR A 58 19.44 -9.42 -12.94
CA TYR A 58 18.80 -8.46 -13.84
C TYR A 58 19.68 -7.22 -14.10
N PHE A 59 20.39 -6.73 -13.08
CA PHE A 59 21.31 -5.59 -13.23
C PHE A 59 22.73 -6.00 -13.65
N GLY A 60 22.94 -7.19 -14.22
CA GLY A 60 24.22 -7.59 -14.80
C GLY A 60 25.26 -8.08 -13.78
N GLY A 61 24.82 -8.80 -12.74
CA GLY A 61 25.70 -9.37 -11.72
C GLY A 61 26.19 -8.36 -10.68
N THR A 62 25.36 -7.37 -10.33
CA THR A 62 25.75 -6.34 -9.35
C THR A 62 25.96 -6.90 -7.96
N LYS A 63 26.86 -6.28 -7.18
CA LYS A 63 27.17 -6.73 -5.83
C LYS A 63 25.94 -6.59 -4.91
N ALA A 64 25.38 -7.72 -4.50
CA ALA A 64 24.40 -7.77 -3.42
C ALA A 64 25.10 -7.65 -2.06
N VAL A 65 24.63 -6.74 -1.21
CA VAL A 65 25.05 -6.62 0.18
C VAL A 65 23.91 -7.08 1.07
N HIS A 66 24.13 -8.12 1.86
CA HIS A 66 23.15 -8.62 2.80
C HIS A 66 23.44 -8.08 4.20
N ILE A 67 22.50 -7.31 4.75
CA ILE A 67 22.56 -6.86 6.14
C ILE A 67 21.76 -7.87 6.95
N GLN A 68 22.45 -8.70 7.74
CA GLN A 68 21.78 -9.63 8.65
C GLN A 68 20.96 -8.84 9.67
N GLY A 69 19.65 -9.05 9.67
CA GLY A 69 18.76 -8.50 10.69
C GLY A 69 19.07 -9.11 12.05
N ARG A 70 19.10 -8.28 13.09
CA ARG A 70 19.10 -8.73 14.48
C ARG A 70 17.66 -9.04 14.90
N GLN A 71 17.11 -10.14 14.39
CA GLN A 71 15.82 -10.63 14.85
C GLN A 71 16.02 -11.59 16.01
N TYR A 72 15.27 -11.38 17.08
CA TYR A 72 15.16 -12.34 18.18
C TYR A 72 14.29 -13.53 17.74
N PRO A 73 14.46 -14.70 18.38
CA PRO A 73 13.65 -15.88 18.06
C PRO A 73 12.16 -15.60 18.28
N VAL A 74 11.33 -16.14 17.37
CA VAL A 74 9.87 -16.06 17.44
C VAL A 74 9.31 -17.47 17.46
N ASP A 75 8.58 -17.84 18.51
CA ASP A 75 7.87 -19.11 18.56
C ASP A 75 6.65 -19.05 17.65
N ILE A 76 6.53 -20.01 16.72
CA ILE A 76 5.39 -20.10 15.81
C ILE A 76 4.42 -21.14 16.35
N LEU A 77 3.18 -20.74 16.58
CA LEU A 77 2.09 -21.62 17.01
C LEU A 77 1.03 -21.66 15.90
N TYR A 78 0.49 -22.85 15.64
CA TYR A 78 -0.57 -23.08 14.66
C TYR A 78 -1.81 -23.60 15.38
N THR A 79 -2.99 -23.32 14.82
CA THR A 79 -4.21 -24.02 15.25
C THR A 79 -4.16 -25.48 14.80
N TYR A 80 -4.81 -26.35 15.57
CA TYR A 80 -4.86 -27.77 15.23
C TYR A 80 -5.83 -28.05 14.07
N HIS A 81 -6.91 -27.27 13.97
CA HIS A 81 -7.91 -27.34 12.91
C HIS A 81 -8.07 -25.97 12.22
N PRO A 82 -8.54 -25.93 10.96
CA PRO A 82 -8.90 -24.68 10.31
C PRO A 82 -10.00 -23.96 11.08
N GLU A 83 -9.82 -22.67 11.33
CA GLU A 83 -10.82 -21.84 12.00
C GLU A 83 -11.82 -21.29 10.96
N PRO A 84 -13.12 -21.63 11.05
CA PRO A 84 -14.12 -21.16 10.09
C PRO A 84 -14.40 -19.67 10.23
N ASP A 85 -14.33 -19.14 11.46
CA ASP A 85 -14.44 -17.72 11.77
C ASP A 85 -13.14 -17.23 12.40
N TYR A 86 -12.25 -16.68 11.57
CA TYR A 86 -10.98 -16.16 12.04
C TYR A 86 -11.13 -14.88 12.86
N LEU A 87 -12.26 -14.15 12.79
CA LEU A 87 -12.48 -12.96 13.61
C LEU A 87 -12.73 -13.35 15.07
N ASP A 88 -13.56 -14.36 15.29
CA ASP A 88 -13.80 -14.92 16.62
C ASP A 88 -12.53 -15.59 17.18
N ALA A 89 -11.83 -16.39 16.36
CA ALA A 89 -10.56 -16.98 16.76
C ALA A 89 -9.49 -15.91 17.11
N THR A 90 -9.47 -14.79 16.37
CA THR A 90 -8.60 -13.63 16.70
C THR A 90 -8.96 -13.06 18.05
N LEU A 91 -10.25 -12.82 18.32
CA LEU A 91 -10.74 -12.30 19.60
C LEU A 91 -10.35 -13.21 20.77
N ILE A 92 -10.60 -14.51 20.64
CA ILE A 92 -10.24 -15.52 21.67
C ILE A 92 -8.74 -15.49 21.92
N THR A 93 -7.94 -15.49 20.86
CA THR A 93 -6.47 -15.47 20.95
C THR A 93 -5.96 -14.20 21.63
N ILE A 94 -6.55 -13.02 21.34
CA ILE A 94 -6.21 -11.75 22.02
C ILE A 94 -6.39 -11.90 23.53
N PHE A 95 -7.54 -12.42 23.98
CA PHE A 95 -7.83 -12.53 25.41
C PHE A 95 -7.03 -13.65 26.09
N GLN A 96 -6.75 -14.75 25.40
CA GLN A 96 -5.87 -15.78 25.93
C GLN A 96 -4.47 -15.23 26.18
N ILE A 97 -3.90 -14.52 25.19
CA ILE A 97 -2.59 -13.87 25.35
C ILE A 97 -2.66 -12.82 26.45
N HIS A 98 -3.72 -12.04 26.52
CA HIS A 98 -3.88 -10.98 27.52
C HIS A 98 -3.89 -11.51 28.96
N LEU A 99 -4.56 -12.64 29.20
CA LEU A 99 -4.72 -13.23 30.53
C LEU A 99 -3.53 -14.12 30.94
N GLU A 100 -3.01 -14.93 30.01
CA GLU A 100 -1.99 -15.95 30.31
C GLU A 100 -0.58 -15.53 29.89
N GLY A 101 -0.48 -14.61 28.92
CA GLY A 101 0.79 -14.17 28.35
C GLY A 101 1.49 -13.13 29.22
N GLY A 102 2.83 -13.20 29.24
CA GLY A 102 3.69 -12.18 29.87
C GLY A 102 3.62 -10.80 29.19
N PRO A 103 4.41 -9.81 29.65
CA PRO A 103 4.36 -8.45 29.14
C PRO A 103 4.73 -8.37 27.66
N GLY A 104 4.09 -7.44 26.94
CA GLY A 104 4.29 -7.18 25.52
C GLY A 104 2.98 -6.84 24.82
N ASP A 105 3.08 -6.05 23.75
CA ASP A 105 1.91 -5.63 22.97
C ASP A 105 1.54 -6.68 21.92
N ILE A 106 0.26 -6.68 21.56
CA ILE A 106 -0.35 -7.61 20.59
C ILE A 106 -0.55 -6.88 19.28
N LEU A 107 -0.14 -7.49 18.17
CA LEU A 107 -0.45 -7.07 16.81
C LEU A 107 -1.30 -8.15 16.14
N ALA A 108 -2.56 -7.86 15.84
CA ALA A 108 -3.44 -8.75 15.09
C ALA A 108 -3.64 -8.24 13.66
N PHE A 109 -3.42 -9.12 12.68
CA PHE A 109 -3.67 -8.83 11.28
C PHE A 109 -5.13 -9.13 10.92
N LEU A 110 -5.77 -8.20 10.21
CA LEU A 110 -7.14 -8.29 9.69
C LEU A 110 -7.17 -7.78 8.24
N THR A 111 -8.23 -8.06 7.49
CA THR A 111 -8.23 -7.79 6.03
C THR A 111 -8.69 -6.39 5.66
N GLY A 112 -9.47 -5.72 6.52
CA GLY A 112 -10.00 -4.40 6.21
C GLY A 112 -10.67 -3.69 7.39
N GLN A 113 -11.17 -2.48 7.12
CA GLN A 113 -11.78 -1.58 8.11
C GLN A 113 -12.98 -2.22 8.84
N GLU A 114 -13.92 -2.79 8.10
CA GLU A 114 -15.14 -3.36 8.69
C GLU A 114 -14.86 -4.48 9.70
N GLU A 115 -13.87 -5.34 9.41
CA GLU A 115 -13.39 -6.38 10.32
C GLU A 115 -12.71 -5.78 11.55
N ILE A 116 -11.82 -4.79 11.34
CA ILE A 116 -11.09 -4.10 12.41
C ILE A 116 -12.06 -3.45 13.39
N GLU A 117 -13.01 -2.66 12.91
CA GLU A 117 -14.02 -2.00 13.76
C GLU A 117 -14.91 -3.02 14.49
N SER A 118 -15.21 -4.15 13.84
CA SER A 118 -16.03 -5.20 14.43
C SER A 118 -15.29 -5.91 15.57
N VAL A 119 -14.02 -6.28 15.36
CA VAL A 119 -13.17 -6.89 16.39
C VAL A 119 -12.87 -5.88 17.51
N GLU A 120 -12.59 -4.61 17.18
CA GLU A 120 -12.38 -3.55 18.17
C GLU A 120 -13.54 -3.46 19.15
N ARG A 121 -14.77 -3.42 18.66
CA ARG A 121 -15.98 -3.41 19.50
C ARG A 121 -16.06 -4.65 20.38
N LEU A 122 -15.87 -5.84 19.82
CA LEU A 122 -15.92 -7.09 20.58
C LEU A 122 -14.84 -7.15 21.67
N VAL A 123 -13.65 -6.62 21.40
CA VAL A 123 -12.59 -6.48 22.40
C VAL A 123 -13.02 -5.52 23.51
N HIS A 124 -13.61 -4.37 23.19
CA HIS A 124 -14.11 -3.46 24.22
C HIS A 124 -15.23 -4.05 25.07
N GLU A 125 -16.18 -4.77 24.47
CA GLU A 125 -17.27 -5.44 25.17
C GLU A 125 -16.75 -6.49 26.14
N ARG A 126 -15.82 -7.34 25.69
CA ARG A 126 -15.24 -8.41 26.50
C ARG A 126 -14.23 -7.89 27.53
N ALA A 127 -13.54 -6.79 27.25
CA ALA A 127 -12.65 -6.13 28.21
C ALA A 127 -13.40 -5.60 29.45
N ARG A 128 -14.69 -5.26 29.33
CA ARG A 128 -15.54 -4.86 30.48
C ARG A 128 -15.88 -6.02 31.40
N GLN A 129 -15.76 -7.26 30.93
CA GLN A 129 -16.07 -8.48 31.67
C GLN A 129 -14.82 -9.11 32.31
N LEU A 130 -13.66 -8.45 32.19
CA LEU A 130 -12.42 -8.94 32.77
C LEU A 130 -12.48 -8.92 34.30
N PRO A 131 -11.85 -9.89 34.99
CA PRO A 131 -11.79 -9.91 36.45
C PRO A 131 -11.16 -8.64 37.03
N GLU A 132 -11.66 -8.19 38.18
CA GLU A 132 -11.09 -7.06 38.92
C GLU A 132 -9.60 -7.34 39.24
N GLY A 133 -8.72 -6.40 38.87
CA GLY A 133 -7.26 -6.55 39.01
C GLY A 133 -6.51 -6.95 37.73
N SER A 134 -7.23 -7.30 36.65
CA SER A 134 -6.60 -7.57 35.34
C SER A 134 -5.99 -6.30 34.74
N GLN A 135 -4.94 -6.48 33.91
CA GLN A 135 -4.40 -5.40 33.10
C GLN A 135 -5.51 -4.84 32.19
N LYS A 136 -5.58 -3.52 32.00
CA LYS A 136 -6.56 -2.94 31.07
C LYS A 136 -6.12 -3.17 29.63
N VAL A 137 -7.06 -3.17 28.68
CA VAL A 137 -6.77 -3.30 27.25
C VAL A 137 -6.90 -1.94 26.58
N LEU A 138 -5.87 -1.53 25.85
CA LEU A 138 -5.90 -0.36 24.96
C LEU A 138 -5.92 -0.85 23.51
N VAL A 139 -7.07 -0.74 22.85
CA VAL A 139 -7.20 -1.12 21.43
C VAL A 139 -6.82 0.06 20.55
N VAL A 140 -6.02 -0.18 19.50
CA VAL A 140 -5.60 0.84 18.53
C VAL A 140 -5.74 0.28 17.11
N PRO A 141 -6.76 0.72 16.33
CA PRO A 141 -6.91 0.30 14.94
C PRO A 141 -5.93 1.03 14.01
N ILE A 142 -5.51 0.37 12.93
CA ILE A 142 -4.72 1.00 11.86
C ILE A 142 -5.01 0.39 10.48
N TYR A 143 -5.47 1.23 9.56
CA TYR A 143 -5.77 0.90 8.16
C TYR A 143 -5.63 2.14 7.28
N SER A 144 -5.53 1.95 5.96
CA SER A 144 -5.16 3.02 5.01
C SER A 144 -6.06 4.25 5.03
N ALA A 145 -7.37 4.07 5.18
CA ALA A 145 -8.36 5.15 5.19
C ALA A 145 -8.39 5.97 6.51
N LEU A 146 -7.66 5.54 7.55
CA LEU A 146 -7.64 6.22 8.84
C LEU A 146 -6.91 7.58 8.73
N PRO A 147 -7.40 8.67 9.33
CA PRO A 147 -6.69 9.96 9.34
C PRO A 147 -5.27 9.84 9.88
N SER A 148 -4.34 10.62 9.33
CA SER A 148 -2.91 10.55 9.69
C SER A 148 -2.67 10.74 11.19
N GLU A 149 -3.38 11.66 11.84
CA GLU A 149 -3.28 11.89 13.29
C GLU A 149 -3.65 10.63 14.10
N GLN A 150 -4.67 9.90 13.67
CA GLN A 150 -5.11 8.67 14.33
C GLN A 150 -4.12 7.52 14.06
N GLN A 151 -3.56 7.41 12.84
CA GLN A 151 -2.51 6.44 12.55
C GLN A 151 -1.30 6.62 13.48
N MET A 152 -0.95 7.86 13.84
CA MET A 152 0.16 8.14 14.74
C MET A 152 -0.04 7.62 16.17
N ASN A 153 -1.29 7.35 16.60
CA ASN A 153 -1.56 6.75 17.91
C ASN A 153 -0.94 5.36 18.07
N VAL A 154 -0.68 4.66 16.95
CA VAL A 154 -0.01 3.35 16.98
C VAL A 154 1.43 3.44 17.51
N PHE A 155 2.06 4.61 17.50
CA PHE A 155 3.43 4.79 18.02
C PHE A 155 3.47 5.25 19.48
N LYS A 156 2.35 5.71 20.04
CA LYS A 156 2.30 6.15 21.44
C LYS A 156 2.41 4.92 22.37
N PRO A 157 3.23 4.97 23.43
CA PRO A 157 3.33 3.87 24.38
C PRO A 157 2.01 3.68 25.12
N ALA A 158 1.71 2.45 25.54
CA ALA A 158 0.56 2.17 26.38
C ALA A 158 0.76 2.80 27.77
N PRO A 159 -0.30 3.34 28.41
CA PRO A 159 -0.24 3.76 29.79
C PRO A 159 0.13 2.60 30.73
N PRO A 160 0.71 2.87 31.91
CA PRO A 160 0.99 1.83 32.91
C PRO A 160 -0.27 1.00 33.24
N GLY A 161 -0.09 -0.31 33.41
CA GLY A 161 -1.19 -1.23 33.68
C GLY A 161 -2.12 -1.48 32.48
N HIS A 162 -1.74 -1.06 31.26
CA HIS A 162 -2.48 -1.37 30.03
C HIS A 162 -1.65 -2.24 29.09
N ARG A 163 -2.30 -3.17 28.39
CA ARG A 163 -1.73 -3.89 27.25
C ARG A 163 -2.26 -3.26 25.97
N LYS A 164 -1.38 -2.95 25.02
CA LYS A 164 -1.80 -2.46 23.72
C LYS A 164 -2.19 -3.62 22.82
N VAL A 165 -3.33 -3.49 22.15
CA VAL A 165 -3.80 -4.42 21.12
C VAL A 165 -3.98 -3.62 19.84
N ILE A 166 -3.11 -3.87 18.88
CA ILE A 166 -3.10 -3.18 17.59
C ILE A 166 -3.81 -4.07 16.59
N LEU A 167 -4.89 -3.54 16.00
CA LEU A 167 -5.66 -4.22 14.96
C LEU A 167 -5.30 -3.59 13.62
N ALA A 168 -4.60 -4.34 12.76
CA ALA A 168 -3.95 -3.77 11.58
C ALA A 168 -4.27 -4.52 10.29
N THR A 169 -4.33 -3.79 9.18
CA THR A 169 -4.19 -4.42 7.85
C THR A 169 -2.71 -4.72 7.55
N ASN A 170 -2.42 -5.13 6.30
CA ASN A 170 -1.05 -5.32 5.81
C ASN A 170 -0.18 -4.04 5.87
N ILE A 171 -0.70 -2.88 6.25
CA ILE A 171 0.11 -1.68 6.55
C ILE A 171 1.17 -1.92 7.63
N ALA A 172 0.88 -2.79 8.61
CA ALA A 172 1.82 -3.18 9.66
C ALA A 172 2.85 -4.24 9.21
N GLU A 173 2.65 -4.85 8.03
CA GLU A 173 3.48 -5.95 7.51
C GLU A 173 4.85 -5.48 7.00
N THR A 174 4.93 -4.31 6.38
CA THR A 174 6.16 -3.75 5.77
C THR A 174 6.41 -2.31 6.20
N SER A 175 5.39 -1.45 6.13
CA SER A 175 5.55 0.01 6.11
C SER A 175 5.84 0.69 7.46
N LEU A 176 5.58 0.04 8.59
CA LEU A 176 5.69 0.69 9.91
C LEU A 176 6.45 -0.17 10.92
N THR A 177 7.28 0.46 11.75
CA THR A 177 7.93 -0.20 12.89
C THR A 177 7.26 0.27 14.16
N ILE A 178 6.36 -0.56 14.70
CA ILE A 178 5.65 -0.28 15.93
C ILE A 178 6.47 -0.89 17.08
N PRO A 179 6.89 -0.09 18.08
CA PRO A 179 7.63 -0.59 19.23
C PRO A 179 6.74 -1.42 20.17
N GLY A 180 7.35 -2.26 21.00
CA GLY A 180 6.66 -3.02 22.05
C GLY A 180 5.93 -4.29 21.61
N ILE A 181 5.84 -4.58 20.30
CA ILE A 181 5.18 -5.80 19.81
C ILE A 181 5.98 -7.03 20.21
N LYS A 182 5.31 -7.95 20.90
CA LYS A 182 5.84 -9.26 21.28
C LYS A 182 4.97 -10.42 20.82
N TYR A 183 3.69 -10.16 20.60
CA TYR A 183 2.72 -11.17 20.18
C TYR A 183 2.11 -10.75 18.84
N VAL A 184 2.13 -11.67 17.88
CA VAL A 184 1.48 -11.48 16.57
C VAL A 184 0.37 -12.51 16.42
N ILE A 185 -0.79 -12.09 15.92
CA ILE A 185 -1.90 -12.96 15.54
C ILE A 185 -2.07 -12.82 14.03
N ASP A 186 -1.95 -13.92 13.30
CA ASP A 186 -1.98 -13.97 11.84
C ASP A 186 -3.05 -14.94 11.35
N PRO A 187 -4.19 -14.46 10.82
CA PRO A 187 -5.20 -15.32 10.21
C PRO A 187 -4.79 -15.87 8.85
N GLY A 188 -3.66 -15.43 8.27
CA GLY A 188 -3.19 -15.95 6.98
C GLY A 188 -3.89 -15.36 5.76
N LEU A 189 -4.63 -14.26 5.93
CA LEU A 189 -5.42 -13.61 4.87
C LEU A 189 -4.95 -12.17 4.61
N VAL A 190 -5.19 -11.69 3.39
CA VAL A 190 -4.98 -10.30 2.98
C VAL A 190 -6.00 -9.90 1.92
N LYS A 191 -6.44 -8.64 1.95
CA LYS A 191 -7.22 -8.05 0.85
C LYS A 191 -6.24 -7.52 -0.20
N ALA A 192 -6.25 -8.12 -1.39
CA ALA A 192 -5.35 -7.77 -2.47
C ALA A 192 -6.11 -7.37 -3.73
N ARG A 193 -5.48 -6.52 -4.55
CA ARG A 193 -5.99 -6.19 -5.89
C ARG A 193 -5.86 -7.42 -6.78
N SER A 194 -6.93 -7.72 -7.50
CA SER A 194 -7.01 -8.75 -8.51
C SER A 194 -7.57 -8.14 -9.79
N TYR A 195 -6.88 -8.34 -10.90
CA TYR A 195 -7.32 -7.90 -12.21
C TYR A 195 -7.87 -9.08 -13.01
N ASN A 196 -9.10 -8.95 -13.47
CA ASN A 196 -9.68 -9.88 -14.43
C ASN A 196 -9.43 -9.38 -15.85
N HIS A 197 -8.55 -10.06 -16.57
CA HIS A 197 -8.17 -9.71 -17.95
C HIS A 197 -9.29 -9.91 -18.99
N VAL A 198 -10.33 -10.69 -18.67
CA VAL A 198 -11.47 -10.91 -19.56
C VAL A 198 -12.45 -9.75 -19.46
N THR A 199 -12.78 -9.33 -18.23
CA THR A 199 -13.72 -8.22 -17.99
C THR A 199 -13.05 -6.86 -18.00
N GLY A 200 -11.72 -6.81 -17.90
CA GLY A 200 -10.94 -5.58 -17.78
C GLY A 200 -11.13 -4.86 -16.44
N MET A 201 -11.67 -5.53 -15.43
CA MET A 201 -12.01 -4.94 -14.14
C MET A 201 -10.99 -5.30 -13.06
N GLU A 202 -10.63 -4.31 -12.25
CA GLU A 202 -9.91 -4.50 -11.00
C GLU A 202 -10.88 -4.63 -9.84
N SER A 203 -10.67 -5.61 -8.97
CA SER A 203 -11.43 -5.79 -7.75
C SER A 203 -10.51 -6.09 -6.56
N LEU A 204 -10.99 -5.77 -5.36
CA LEU A 204 -10.31 -6.12 -4.12
C LEU A 204 -10.94 -7.40 -3.56
N ILE A 205 -10.18 -8.48 -3.56
CA ILE A 205 -10.62 -9.78 -3.04
C ILE A 205 -9.76 -10.19 -1.85
N ILE A 206 -10.35 -10.95 -0.94
CA ILE A 206 -9.62 -11.57 0.16
C ILE A 206 -9.00 -12.86 -0.36
N ILE A 207 -7.69 -13.01 -0.17
CA ILE A 207 -6.92 -14.18 -0.57
C ILE A 207 -5.96 -14.62 0.55
N PRO A 208 -5.52 -15.89 0.55
CA PRO A 208 -4.42 -16.33 1.40
C PRO A 208 -3.14 -15.54 1.14
N ILE A 209 -2.36 -15.31 2.20
CA ILE A 209 -1.04 -14.68 2.09
C ILE A 209 0.00 -15.65 1.52
N SER A 210 1.12 -15.12 1.03
CA SER A 210 2.29 -15.95 0.72
C SER A 210 3.10 -16.31 1.97
N LYS A 211 3.96 -17.33 1.86
CA LYS A 211 4.91 -17.68 2.93
C LYS A 211 5.83 -16.50 3.28
N ALA A 212 6.30 -15.75 2.28
CA ALA A 212 7.10 -14.55 2.50
C ALA A 212 6.37 -13.52 3.39
N GLN A 213 5.07 -13.31 3.16
CA GLN A 213 4.27 -12.40 3.98
C GLN A 213 4.06 -12.94 5.40
N ALA A 214 3.74 -14.23 5.53
CA ALA A 214 3.59 -14.88 6.84
C ALA A 214 4.88 -14.79 7.68
N LEU A 215 6.05 -14.91 7.04
CA LEU A 215 7.35 -14.71 7.66
C LEU A 215 7.54 -13.24 8.08
N GLN A 216 7.21 -12.27 7.23
CA GLN A 216 7.28 -10.85 7.58
C GLN A 216 6.37 -10.47 8.74
N ARG A 217 5.15 -11.03 8.78
CA ARG A 217 4.18 -10.85 9.88
C ARG A 217 4.74 -11.41 11.19
N SER A 218 5.18 -12.67 11.20
CA SER A 218 5.78 -13.28 12.40
C SER A 218 7.04 -12.55 12.88
N GLY A 219 7.87 -12.05 11.96
CA GLY A 219 9.06 -11.25 12.26
C GLY A 219 8.77 -9.92 12.97
N ARG A 220 7.51 -9.47 13.04
CA ARG A 220 7.12 -8.29 13.83
C ARG A 220 7.23 -8.53 15.33
N ALA A 221 7.03 -9.76 15.79
CA ALA A 221 7.18 -10.14 17.19
C ALA A 221 8.65 -10.19 17.66
N GLY A 222 9.60 -10.37 16.74
CA GLY A 222 11.02 -10.61 17.05
C GLY A 222 11.91 -9.37 16.95
N ARG A 223 11.35 -8.14 16.96
CA ARG A 223 12.13 -6.91 16.69
C ARG A 223 12.89 -6.38 17.90
N GLU A 224 12.25 -6.39 19.07
CA GLU A 224 12.83 -5.83 20.31
C GLU A 224 13.27 -6.91 21.30
N GLY A 225 12.69 -8.11 21.20
CA GLY A 225 13.02 -9.25 22.06
C GLY A 225 12.34 -10.54 21.56
N PRO A 226 12.52 -11.67 22.26
CA PRO A 226 11.85 -12.92 21.93
C PRO A 226 10.33 -12.75 21.94
N GLY A 227 9.67 -13.28 20.91
CA GLY A 227 8.24 -13.08 20.68
C GLY A 227 7.51 -14.37 20.32
N LYS A 228 6.20 -14.28 20.11
CA LYS A 228 5.37 -15.39 19.65
C LYS A 228 4.46 -14.95 18.51
N CYS A 229 4.23 -15.84 17.56
CA CYS A 229 3.29 -15.66 16.46
C CYS A 229 2.25 -16.79 16.49
N PHE A 230 0.99 -16.41 16.58
CA PHE A 230 -0.17 -17.31 16.57
C PHE A 230 -0.80 -17.28 15.18
N ARG A 231 -0.63 -18.35 14.42
CA ARG A 231 -1.24 -18.55 13.11
C ARG A 231 -2.58 -19.25 13.28
N LEU A 232 -3.66 -18.62 12.83
CA LEU A 232 -5.03 -19.15 12.98
C LEU A 232 -5.39 -20.17 11.89
N TYR A 233 -4.39 -20.91 11.42
CA TYR A 233 -4.50 -21.93 10.41
C TYR A 233 -3.52 -23.07 10.73
N PRO A 234 -3.82 -24.32 10.36
CA PRO A 234 -2.91 -25.44 10.56
C PRO A 234 -1.59 -25.30 9.81
N GLU A 235 -0.55 -25.95 10.33
CA GLU A 235 0.76 -26.01 9.68
C GLU A 235 0.70 -26.63 8.27
N SER A 236 -0.23 -27.57 8.04
CA SER A 236 -0.47 -28.13 6.72
C SER A 236 -0.94 -27.10 5.70
N GLU A 237 -1.72 -26.09 6.12
CA GLU A 237 -2.15 -24.99 5.26
C GLU A 237 -1.00 -24.03 4.96
N PHE A 238 -0.10 -23.79 5.93
CA PHE A 238 1.13 -23.02 5.69
C PHE A 238 1.98 -23.64 4.58
N GLY A 239 2.09 -24.98 4.56
CA GLY A 239 2.81 -25.72 3.53
C GLY A 239 2.26 -25.51 2.12
N LYS A 240 0.95 -25.29 1.99
CA LYS A 240 0.24 -25.08 0.71
C LYS A 240 0.33 -23.64 0.18
N LEU A 241 0.73 -22.68 1.01
CA LEU A 241 0.86 -21.28 0.59
C LEU A 241 1.93 -21.13 -0.50
N ILE A 242 1.69 -20.20 -1.43
CA ILE A 242 2.70 -19.82 -2.41
C ILE A 242 3.90 -19.16 -1.72
N ASP A 243 5.11 -19.35 -2.24
CA ASP A 243 6.31 -18.88 -1.54
C ASP A 243 6.41 -17.35 -1.50
N SER A 244 6.03 -16.67 -2.58
CA SER A 244 6.07 -15.21 -2.71
C SER A 244 4.82 -14.68 -3.41
N THR A 245 4.47 -13.43 -3.13
CA THR A 245 3.37 -12.75 -3.81
C THR A 245 3.68 -12.56 -5.28
N VAL A 246 2.70 -12.84 -6.14
CA VAL A 246 2.83 -12.55 -7.58
C VAL A 246 3.00 -11.03 -7.77
N PRO A 247 3.96 -10.55 -8.57
CA PRO A 247 4.15 -9.11 -8.71
C PRO A 247 2.97 -8.39 -9.35
N GLU A 248 2.90 -7.09 -9.04
CA GLU A 248 1.81 -6.19 -9.49
C GLU A 248 1.71 -6.12 -11.01
N ILE A 249 2.85 -6.11 -11.72
CA ILE A 249 2.88 -6.09 -13.19
C ILE A 249 2.17 -7.29 -13.84
N LYS A 250 2.01 -8.41 -13.13
CA LYS A 250 1.27 -9.58 -13.62
C LYS A 250 -0.21 -9.58 -13.23
N ARG A 251 -0.65 -8.64 -12.38
CA ARG A 251 -1.97 -8.65 -11.71
C ARG A 251 -2.73 -7.33 -11.78
N CYS A 252 -2.26 -6.34 -12.54
CA CYS A 252 -2.87 -5.02 -12.67
C CYS A 252 -3.04 -4.60 -14.12
N ASN A 253 -3.87 -3.58 -14.35
CA ASN A 253 -3.99 -2.95 -15.65
C ASN A 253 -2.66 -2.26 -16.06
N LEU A 254 -2.17 -2.56 -17.25
CA LEU A 254 -0.89 -2.05 -17.77
C LEU A 254 -1.04 -0.80 -18.62
N SER A 255 -2.24 -0.25 -18.81
CA SER A 255 -2.48 0.86 -19.75
C SER A 255 -1.66 2.11 -19.41
N ASN A 256 -1.52 2.46 -18.12
CA ASN A 256 -0.65 3.57 -17.73
C ASN A 256 0.84 3.24 -17.98
N VAL A 257 1.28 2.02 -17.65
CA VAL A 257 2.66 1.58 -17.88
C VAL A 257 3.03 1.60 -19.37
N VAL A 258 2.14 1.08 -20.21
CA VAL A 258 2.26 1.05 -21.68
C VAL A 258 2.35 2.47 -22.25
N LEU A 259 1.49 3.38 -21.78
CA LEU A 259 1.51 4.79 -22.20
C LEU A 259 2.84 5.48 -21.83
N GLN A 260 3.35 5.23 -20.62
CA GLN A 260 4.62 5.79 -20.16
C GLN A 260 5.81 5.21 -20.95
N LEU A 261 5.83 3.89 -21.21
CA LEU A 261 6.88 3.27 -22.05
C LEU A 261 6.89 3.84 -23.48
N LYS A 262 5.72 4.02 -24.08
CA LYS A 262 5.60 4.65 -25.41
C LYS A 262 6.09 6.09 -25.41
N THR A 263 5.82 6.84 -24.34
CA THR A 263 6.31 8.22 -24.16
C THR A 263 7.84 8.28 -24.02
N LEU A 264 8.46 7.24 -23.46
CA LEU A 264 9.92 7.08 -23.41
C LEU A 264 10.53 6.66 -24.77
N GLY A 265 9.72 6.44 -25.81
CA GLY A 265 10.17 6.00 -27.13
C GLY A 265 10.39 4.49 -27.24
N ILE A 266 9.84 3.70 -26.31
CA ILE A 266 9.92 2.24 -26.34
C ILE A 266 8.72 1.70 -27.13
N ASP A 267 8.96 1.32 -28.38
CA ASP A 267 7.89 0.82 -29.26
C ASP A 267 7.61 -0.67 -29.11
N ASP A 268 8.66 -1.48 -28.93
CA ASP A 268 8.53 -2.92 -28.69
C ASP A 268 8.35 -3.20 -27.19
N ILE A 269 7.09 -3.14 -26.76
CA ILE A 269 6.71 -3.41 -25.37
C ILE A 269 6.80 -4.91 -25.06
N ILE A 270 6.58 -5.78 -26.05
CA ILE A 270 6.59 -7.23 -25.86
C ILE A 270 8.03 -7.72 -25.65
N GLY A 271 8.98 -7.16 -26.39
CA GLY A 271 10.41 -7.41 -26.27
C GLY A 271 11.10 -6.64 -25.15
N PHE A 272 10.42 -5.68 -24.51
CA PHE A 272 10.99 -4.92 -23.40
C PHE A 272 11.47 -5.83 -22.26
N ASP A 273 12.64 -5.50 -21.72
CA ASP A 273 13.29 -6.28 -20.68
C ASP A 273 12.68 -5.98 -19.32
N PHE A 274 11.50 -6.54 -19.04
CA PHE A 274 10.94 -6.52 -17.69
C PHE A 274 11.63 -7.57 -16.82
N MET A 275 11.98 -7.19 -15.59
CA MET A 275 12.43 -8.13 -14.55
C MET A 275 11.47 -9.31 -14.40
N GLU A 276 10.17 -9.03 -14.38
CA GLU A 276 9.13 -10.05 -14.52
C GLU A 276 8.17 -9.67 -15.64
N LYS A 277 8.14 -10.49 -16.69
CA LYS A 277 7.32 -10.20 -17.87
C LYS A 277 5.82 -10.38 -17.58
N PRO A 278 4.98 -9.38 -17.91
CA PRO A 278 3.53 -9.55 -17.88
C PRO A 278 3.06 -10.52 -18.96
N SER A 279 1.81 -10.97 -18.86
CA SER A 279 1.22 -11.81 -19.89
C SER A 279 1.06 -11.03 -21.20
N ARG A 280 1.28 -11.69 -22.34
CA ARG A 280 1.09 -11.07 -23.66
C ARG A 280 -0.32 -10.52 -23.83
N MET A 281 -1.31 -11.24 -23.33
CA MET A 281 -2.72 -10.83 -23.37
C MET A 281 -2.95 -9.50 -22.64
N ALA A 282 -2.34 -9.30 -21.47
CA ALA A 282 -2.46 -8.05 -20.72
C ALA A 282 -1.87 -6.86 -21.50
N ILE A 283 -0.69 -7.04 -22.12
CA ILE A 283 -0.07 -6.00 -22.96
C ILE A 283 -0.98 -5.64 -24.15
N VAL A 284 -1.48 -6.65 -24.87
CA VAL A 284 -2.36 -6.45 -26.04
C VAL A 284 -3.64 -5.71 -25.63
N LYS A 285 -4.28 -6.12 -24.53
CA LYS A 285 -5.48 -5.45 -24.01
C LYS A 285 -5.23 -3.99 -23.64
N SER A 286 -4.08 -3.69 -23.04
CA SER A 286 -3.70 -2.31 -22.72
C SER A 286 -3.41 -1.47 -23.97
N LEU A 287 -2.80 -2.05 -25.01
CA LEU A 287 -2.60 -1.38 -26.30
C LEU A 287 -3.94 -1.10 -27.01
N GLU A 288 -4.84 -2.09 -27.05
CA GLU A 288 -6.21 -1.93 -27.57
C GLU A 288 -6.94 -0.80 -26.84
N GLN A 289 -6.90 -0.80 -25.50
CA GLN A 289 -7.55 0.23 -24.69
C GLN A 289 -7.01 1.64 -25.02
N LEU A 290 -5.70 1.80 -25.12
CA LEU A 290 -5.09 3.10 -25.42
C LEU A 290 -5.38 3.57 -26.86
N SER A 291 -5.44 2.63 -27.82
CA SER A 291 -5.87 2.92 -29.19
C SER A 291 -7.32 3.41 -29.22
N LEU A 292 -8.23 2.73 -28.50
CA LEU A 292 -9.64 3.16 -28.37
C LEU A 292 -9.80 4.55 -27.72
N LEU A 293 -8.91 4.91 -26.78
CA LEU A 293 -8.89 6.24 -26.17
C LEU A 293 -8.30 7.32 -27.09
N GLY A 294 -7.74 6.93 -28.25
CA GLY A 294 -7.03 7.81 -29.18
C GLY A 294 -5.65 8.23 -28.67
N ALA A 295 -5.10 7.55 -27.68
CA ALA A 295 -3.75 7.80 -27.16
C ALA A 295 -2.67 7.20 -28.06
N LEU A 296 -3.03 6.21 -28.88
CA LEU A 296 -2.19 5.58 -29.89
C LEU A 296 -2.80 5.78 -31.27
N THR A 297 -1.95 5.84 -32.28
CA THR A 297 -2.28 5.79 -33.71
C THR A 297 -2.55 4.36 -34.18
N ASP A 298 -3.02 4.18 -35.41
CA ASP A 298 -3.26 2.85 -36.01
C ASP A 298 -1.98 1.99 -36.10
N ASP A 299 -0.81 2.64 -36.19
CA ASP A 299 0.51 2.00 -36.13
C ASP A 299 0.99 1.72 -34.70
N TYR A 300 0.13 1.87 -33.68
CA TYR A 300 0.45 1.75 -32.26
C TYR A 300 1.58 2.67 -31.76
N LYS A 301 1.77 3.81 -32.43
CA LYS A 301 2.67 4.89 -31.95
C LYS A 301 1.90 5.89 -31.11
N LEU A 302 2.59 6.57 -30.20
CA LEU A 302 1.99 7.63 -29.40
C LEU A 302 1.37 8.71 -30.30
N SER A 303 0.10 9.06 -30.06
CA SER A 303 -0.58 10.09 -30.82
C SER A 303 -0.22 11.50 -30.31
N ASP A 304 -0.22 12.47 -31.24
CA ASP A 304 -0.04 13.89 -30.96
C ASP A 304 -1.29 14.63 -31.47
N PRO A 305 -2.00 15.42 -30.65
CA PRO A 305 -1.65 15.82 -29.28
C PRO A 305 -2.16 14.91 -28.16
N VAL A 306 -3.14 14.05 -28.43
CA VAL A 306 -3.91 13.36 -27.39
C VAL A 306 -3.02 12.46 -26.51
N GLY A 307 -2.25 11.55 -27.10
CA GLY A 307 -1.39 10.63 -26.36
C GLY A 307 -0.33 11.35 -25.52
N LEU A 308 0.31 12.38 -26.09
CA LEU A 308 1.29 13.20 -25.37
C LEU A 308 0.68 14.00 -24.21
N GLN A 309 -0.53 14.54 -24.39
CA GLN A 309 -1.25 15.23 -23.34
C GLN A 309 -1.64 14.27 -22.22
N MET A 310 -2.16 13.08 -22.56
CA MET A 310 -2.50 12.05 -21.57
C MET A 310 -1.29 11.64 -20.75
N ALA A 311 -0.14 11.41 -21.37
CA ALA A 311 1.08 10.99 -20.68
C ALA A 311 1.63 12.03 -19.69
N ARG A 312 1.31 13.31 -19.86
CA ARG A 312 1.71 14.40 -18.95
C ARG A 312 0.85 14.49 -17.69
N LEU A 313 -0.34 13.88 -17.69
CA LEU A 313 -1.24 13.88 -16.55
C LEU A 313 -0.90 12.67 -15.66
N PRO A 314 -0.75 12.85 -14.33
CA PRO A 314 -0.49 11.76 -13.40
C PRO A 314 -1.80 11.02 -13.05
N LEU A 315 -2.57 10.64 -14.06
CA LEU A 315 -3.91 10.06 -13.94
C LEU A 315 -4.02 8.81 -14.80
N ASP A 316 -5.01 7.96 -14.51
CA ASP A 316 -5.34 6.86 -15.40
C ASP A 316 -5.70 7.37 -16.80
N PRO A 317 -5.40 6.62 -17.88
CA PRO A 317 -5.67 7.04 -19.25
C PRO A 317 -7.14 7.43 -19.51
N LEU A 318 -8.09 6.76 -18.84
CA LEU A 318 -9.51 7.07 -18.94
C LEU A 318 -9.82 8.49 -18.43
N TYR A 319 -9.36 8.83 -17.22
CA TYR A 319 -9.56 10.14 -16.62
C TYR A 319 -8.80 11.24 -17.37
N SER A 320 -7.59 10.92 -17.85
CA SER A 320 -6.81 11.83 -18.69
C SER A 320 -7.57 12.19 -19.96
N LYS A 321 -8.16 11.20 -20.65
CA LYS A 321 -8.99 11.43 -21.83
C LYS A 321 -10.25 12.25 -21.51
N ALA A 322 -10.92 11.94 -20.41
CA ALA A 322 -12.10 12.68 -19.97
C ALA A 322 -11.81 14.18 -19.77
N LEU A 323 -10.68 14.52 -19.11
CA LEU A 323 -10.26 15.91 -18.92
C LEU A 323 -9.92 16.62 -20.22
N ILE A 324 -9.24 15.93 -21.15
CA ILE A 324 -8.92 16.50 -22.47
C ILE A 324 -10.21 16.82 -23.23
N MET A 325 -11.16 15.88 -23.26
CA MET A 325 -12.45 16.09 -23.94
C MET A 325 -13.31 17.15 -23.25
N ALA A 326 -13.26 17.26 -21.91
CA ALA A 326 -14.03 18.26 -21.16
C ALA A 326 -13.66 19.70 -21.55
N SER A 327 -12.42 19.93 -21.98
CA SER A 327 -12.01 21.21 -22.57
C SER A 327 -12.81 21.53 -23.84
N ASP A 328 -13.05 20.55 -24.70
CA ASP A 328 -13.81 20.71 -25.95
C ASP A 328 -15.31 20.92 -25.67
N PHE A 329 -15.84 20.24 -24.64
CA PHE A 329 -17.23 20.38 -24.19
C PHE A 329 -17.48 21.61 -23.29
N LYS A 330 -16.44 22.38 -22.96
CA LYS A 330 -16.49 23.56 -22.07
C LYS A 330 -17.00 23.26 -20.65
N CYS A 331 -16.72 22.06 -20.14
CA CYS A 331 -17.06 21.62 -18.77
C CYS A 331 -15.82 21.15 -17.99
N LEU A 332 -14.68 21.80 -18.24
CA LEU A 332 -13.40 21.40 -17.68
C LEU A 332 -13.35 21.57 -16.17
N GLU A 333 -13.96 22.62 -15.63
CA GLU A 333 -13.95 22.90 -14.18
C GLU A 333 -14.71 21.81 -13.42
N GLU A 334 -15.91 21.45 -13.89
CA GLU A 334 -16.74 20.40 -13.32
C GLU A 334 -16.05 19.03 -13.44
N MET A 335 -15.52 18.70 -14.62
CA MET A 335 -14.83 17.42 -14.82
C MET A 335 -13.57 17.30 -13.96
N LEU A 336 -12.84 18.41 -13.73
CA LEU A 336 -11.67 18.42 -12.86
C LEU A 336 -12.05 18.10 -11.41
N ILE A 337 -13.15 18.67 -10.91
CA ILE A 337 -13.68 18.36 -9.59
C ILE A 337 -14.06 16.87 -9.51
N ILE A 338 -14.80 16.36 -10.49
CA ILE A 338 -15.22 14.96 -10.54
C ILE A 338 -14.02 14.02 -10.53
N VAL A 339 -13.04 14.23 -11.41
CA VAL A 339 -11.84 13.39 -11.50
C VAL A 339 -11.02 13.46 -10.21
N ALA A 340 -10.88 14.65 -9.60
CA ALA A 340 -10.20 14.79 -8.32
C ALA A 340 -10.89 13.98 -7.21
N MET A 341 -12.23 14.00 -7.18
CA MET A 341 -13.05 13.29 -6.20
C MET A 341 -13.04 11.76 -6.43
N LEU A 342 -12.98 11.31 -7.68
CA LEU A 342 -12.86 9.87 -8.01
C LEU A 342 -11.47 9.31 -7.78
N SER A 343 -10.44 10.16 -7.75
CA SER A 343 -9.05 9.74 -7.55
C SER A 343 -8.71 9.45 -6.08
N VAL A 344 -9.65 9.63 -5.15
CA VAL A 344 -9.49 9.36 -3.71
C VAL A 344 -10.39 8.21 -3.26
N GLU A 345 -9.92 7.40 -2.30
CA GLU A 345 -10.60 6.13 -1.92
C GLU A 345 -11.97 6.33 -1.24
N SER A 346 -12.12 7.34 -0.37
CA SER A 346 -13.43 7.70 0.21
C SER A 346 -13.42 9.12 0.74
N ILE A 347 -14.38 9.93 0.29
CA ILE A 347 -14.62 11.29 0.80
C ILE A 347 -15.52 11.26 2.02
N PHE A 348 -16.50 10.35 2.02
CA PHE A 348 -17.49 10.27 3.08
C PHE A 348 -16.99 9.38 4.22
N TYR A 349 -16.93 9.95 5.42
CA TYR A 349 -16.64 9.24 6.64
C TYR A 349 -17.95 8.93 7.37
N PHE A 350 -18.20 7.66 7.66
CA PHE A 350 -19.41 7.19 8.36
C PHE A 350 -19.04 6.65 9.74
N PRO A 351 -18.80 7.51 10.74
CA PRO A 351 -18.57 7.06 12.10
C PRO A 351 -19.83 6.37 12.62
N ARG A 352 -19.69 5.15 13.16
CA ARG A 352 -20.83 4.35 13.65
C ARG A 352 -21.66 5.08 14.71
N GLU A 353 -21.03 5.84 15.60
CA GLU A 353 -21.72 6.61 16.66
C GLU A 353 -22.61 7.74 16.11
N LYS A 354 -22.27 8.28 14.95
CA LYS A 354 -22.97 9.40 14.31
C LYS A 354 -23.45 9.04 12.91
N LEU A 355 -23.83 7.78 12.72
CA LEU A 355 -24.13 7.24 11.39
C LEU A 355 -25.35 7.90 10.76
N GLU A 356 -26.38 8.21 11.55
CA GLU A 356 -27.57 8.92 11.08
C GLU A 356 -27.28 10.39 10.73
N GLU A 357 -26.44 11.07 11.53
CA GLU A 357 -25.97 12.43 11.22
C GLU A 357 -25.13 12.44 9.94
N ALA A 358 -24.19 11.51 9.80
CA ALA A 358 -23.36 11.37 8.60
C ALA A 358 -24.19 11.05 7.35
N ARG A 359 -25.24 10.21 7.47
CA ARG A 359 -26.20 9.94 6.39
C ARG A 359 -27.03 11.18 6.05
N ALA A 360 -27.48 11.94 7.04
CA ALA A 360 -28.22 13.19 6.82
C ALA A 360 -27.34 14.22 6.09
N SER A 361 -26.08 14.36 6.50
CA SER A 361 -25.10 15.19 5.80
C SER A 361 -24.82 14.68 4.39
N ARG A 362 -24.73 13.37 4.16
CA ARG A 362 -24.56 12.83 2.79
C ARG A 362 -25.74 13.19 1.90
N LYS A 363 -26.98 13.16 2.42
CA LYS A 363 -28.19 13.44 1.64
C LYS A 363 -28.20 14.83 1.03
N SER A 364 -27.54 15.83 1.65
CA SER A 364 -27.45 17.17 1.05
C SER A 364 -26.52 17.24 -0.17
N PHE A 365 -25.71 16.22 -0.42
CA PHE A 365 -24.80 16.12 -1.57
C PHE A 365 -25.27 15.11 -2.62
N LEU A 366 -26.46 14.51 -2.46
CA LEU A 366 -26.99 13.56 -3.46
C LEU A 366 -27.63 14.34 -4.61
N SER A 367 -27.19 14.07 -5.83
CA SER A 367 -27.86 14.49 -7.06
C SER A 367 -28.75 13.36 -7.60
N SER A 368 -29.89 13.73 -8.18
CA SER A 368 -30.74 12.79 -8.94
C SER A 368 -30.14 12.38 -10.28
N GLU A 369 -29.14 13.13 -10.77
CA GLU A 369 -28.53 12.94 -12.09
C GLU A 369 -27.37 11.92 -12.06
N GLY A 370 -26.88 11.55 -10.87
CA GLY A 370 -25.91 10.48 -10.67
C GLY A 370 -24.92 10.78 -9.54
N ASP A 371 -24.25 9.75 -9.04
CA ASP A 371 -23.25 9.88 -7.96
C ASP A 371 -22.06 10.82 -8.26
N PRO A 372 -21.59 10.99 -9.52
CA PRO A 372 -20.51 11.93 -9.81
C PRO A 372 -20.90 13.41 -9.75
N ILE A 373 -22.19 13.74 -9.74
CA ILE A 373 -22.73 15.12 -9.71
C ILE A 373 -23.12 15.46 -8.28
#